data_AF-A0A2S0I945-F1
#
_entry.id   AF-A0A2S0I945-F1
#
_cell.length_a   1.000
_cell.length_b   1.000
_cell.length_c   1.000
_cell.angle_alpha   90.00
_cell.angle_beta   90.00
_cell.angle_gamma   90.00
#
_symmetry.space_group_name_H-M   'P 1'
#
loop_
_entity.id
_entity.type
_entity.pdbx_description
1 polymer ?
#
loop_
_entity_poly.entity_id
_entity_poly.type
_entity_poly.pdbx_seq_one_letter_code
_entity_poly.pdbx_strand_id
1 'polypeptide(L)'
;MVYGCFNLIDVSCHRGGFECAGLRVPVLLTLARRTPLRYRRREPQGIPMAPRLASGLLVSLACSAAALAQPVPPDLYGALIVSSTYRYYASILYGTDAAARRSALTACQEDEPRATCAVYASFRNQCVAVAANGAQHIVAIGDKAWDRQRTGDYSLGLCRDQTGSGCRLVLSACSTQAQQLEDQSVRADRDGVIRADFQANHAAPLVR
;
A
#
# COMPACT_ATOMS: atom_id res chain seq x y z
N MET A 1 35.74 -3.20 -1.92
CA MET A 1 35.07 -3.41 -0.62
C MET A 1 34.34 -2.11 -0.30
N VAL A 2 33.02 -2.07 -0.50
CA VAL A 2 32.20 -0.86 -0.28
C VAL A 2 31.34 -1.14 0.95
N TYR A 3 31.57 -0.38 2.02
CA TYR A 3 30.74 -0.38 3.21
C TYR A 3 29.39 0.27 2.88
N GLY A 4 28.30 -0.52 2.97
CA GLY A 4 26.94 -0.01 2.95
C GLY A 4 26.41 0.02 4.38
N CYS A 5 26.14 1.21 4.91
CA CYS A 5 25.48 1.40 6.19
C CYS A 5 24.06 0.83 6.13
N PHE A 6 23.85 -0.33 6.75
CA PHE A 6 22.52 -0.86 7.02
C PHE A 6 21.98 -0.19 8.30
N ASN A 7 20.81 0.44 8.19
CA ASN A 7 20.07 0.97 9.34
C ASN A 7 19.57 -0.20 10.19
N LEU A 8 20.38 -0.58 11.18
CA LEU A 8 19.95 -1.38 12.32
C LEU A 8 19.15 -0.45 13.23
N ILE A 9 17.82 -0.54 13.23
CA ILE A 9 17.01 0.12 14.25
C ILE A 9 17.03 -0.80 15.48
N ASP A 10 18.10 -0.72 16.27
CA ASP A 10 18.11 -1.19 17.65
C ASP A 10 17.40 -0.12 18.50
N VAL A 11 16.21 -0.43 18.99
CA VAL A 11 15.54 0.40 20.00
C VAL A 11 15.47 -0.41 21.28
N SER A 12 16.59 -0.41 22.00
CA SER A 12 16.59 -0.63 23.44
C SER A 12 15.85 0.52 24.12
N CYS A 13 14.55 0.36 24.38
CA CYS A 13 13.76 1.32 25.15
C CYS A 13 14.14 1.23 26.64
N HIS A 14 15.11 2.06 27.06
CA HIS A 14 15.47 2.20 28.46
C HIS A 14 14.41 3.02 29.21
N ARG A 15 14.00 2.45 30.35
CA ARG A 15 13.06 2.98 31.34
C ARG A 15 13.54 4.35 31.88
N GLY A 16 12.82 5.43 31.59
CA GLY A 16 13.09 6.74 32.21
C GLY A 16 12.33 7.86 31.52
N GLY A 17 11.30 8.37 32.17
CA GLY A 17 10.38 9.35 31.59
C GLY A 17 11.03 10.69 31.26
N PHE A 18 10.48 11.36 30.24
CA PHE A 18 10.47 12.81 30.16
C PHE A 18 9.22 13.27 29.41
N GLU A 19 8.49 14.15 30.09
CA GLU A 19 7.48 15.04 29.54
C GLU A 19 8.05 15.86 28.36
N CYS A 20 7.23 16.09 27.34
CA CYS A 20 7.37 17.27 26.49
C CYS A 20 5.99 17.87 26.30
N ALA A 21 5.72 18.88 27.13
CA ALA A 21 4.57 19.74 27.06
C ALA A 21 4.60 20.66 25.83
N GLY A 22 3.42 20.86 25.25
CA GLY A 22 2.89 22.13 24.74
C GLY A 22 3.71 22.96 23.75
N LEU A 23 3.20 23.08 22.52
CA LEU A 23 3.08 24.40 21.89
C LEU A 23 1.83 24.46 21.00
N ARG A 24 0.87 25.26 21.47
CA ARG A 24 -0.29 25.75 20.71
C ARG A 24 0.20 26.85 19.76
N VAL A 25 -0.11 26.74 18.47
CA VAL A 25 -0.14 27.89 17.56
C VAL A 25 -1.46 27.86 16.79
N PRO A 26 -2.28 28.92 16.86
CA PRO A 26 -3.47 29.05 16.03
C PRO A 26 -3.05 29.59 14.66
N VAL A 27 -3.28 28.81 13.59
CA VAL A 27 -3.19 29.35 12.23
C VAL A 27 -4.61 29.52 11.71
N LEU A 28 -4.97 30.79 11.55
CA LEU A 28 -6.15 31.28 10.83
C LEU A 28 -6.31 30.52 9.50
N LEU A 29 -7.38 29.74 9.37
CA LEU A 29 -7.84 29.26 8.07
C LEU A 29 -8.87 30.25 7.54
N THR A 30 -8.39 31.16 6.71
CA THR A 30 -9.19 31.98 5.81
C THR A 30 -9.94 31.08 4.83
N LEU A 31 -11.26 31.32 4.72
CA LEU A 31 -12.15 30.74 3.74
C LEU A 31 -11.63 30.91 2.32
N ALA A 32 -11.53 29.82 1.57
CA ALA A 32 -11.54 29.86 0.11
C ALA A 32 -12.54 28.81 -0.42
N ARG A 33 -13.79 29.24 -0.58
CA ARG A 33 -14.83 28.54 -1.35
C ARG A 33 -14.31 28.28 -2.76
N ARG A 34 -14.07 27.01 -3.13
CA ARG A 34 -13.85 26.64 -4.53
C ARG A 34 -15.20 26.24 -5.15
N THR A 35 -15.62 27.10 -6.06
CA THR A 35 -16.78 26.99 -6.94
C THR A 35 -16.73 25.73 -7.82
N PRO A 36 -17.89 25.14 -8.17
CA PRO A 36 -17.97 24.01 -9.08
C PRO A 36 -17.64 24.44 -10.52
N LEU A 37 -16.76 23.69 -11.18
CA LEU A 37 -16.43 23.86 -12.59
C LEU A 37 -17.65 23.53 -13.45
N ARG A 38 -18.24 24.56 -14.05
CA ARG A 38 -19.26 24.44 -15.09
C ARG A 38 -18.65 23.82 -16.36
N TYR A 39 -19.19 22.67 -16.75
CA TYR A 39 -18.95 22.06 -18.05
C TYR A 39 -19.52 22.96 -19.15
N ARG A 40 -18.67 23.57 -19.99
CA ARG A 40 -19.10 24.25 -21.22
C ARG A 40 -18.89 23.31 -22.41
N ARG A 41 -19.97 22.66 -22.81
CA ARG A 41 -20.12 21.97 -24.10
C ARG A 41 -19.91 23.00 -25.21
N ARG A 42 -18.88 22.82 -26.05
CA ARG A 42 -18.68 23.65 -27.24
C ARG A 42 -19.37 22.96 -28.41
N GLU A 43 -20.47 23.56 -28.83
CA GLU A 43 -21.23 23.19 -30.02
C GLU A 43 -20.40 23.52 -31.29
N PRO A 44 -20.43 22.69 -32.34
CA PRO A 44 -19.67 22.95 -33.56
C PRO A 44 -20.45 23.94 -34.43
N GLN A 45 -19.96 25.18 -34.51
CA GLN A 45 -20.42 26.15 -35.50
C GLN A 45 -19.55 26.06 -36.75
N GLY A 46 -20.22 25.86 -37.88
CA GLY A 46 -19.64 25.65 -39.20
C GLY A 46 -18.75 26.79 -39.66
N ILE A 47 -17.73 26.42 -40.43
CA ILE A 47 -16.86 27.34 -41.16
C ILE A 47 -17.26 27.25 -42.64
N PRO A 48 -17.50 28.39 -43.33
CA PRO A 48 -17.93 28.42 -44.71
C PRO A 48 -16.80 28.03 -45.68
N MET A 49 -17.18 27.38 -46.77
CA MET A 49 -16.30 27.06 -47.90
C MET A 49 -15.88 28.32 -48.67
N ALA A 50 -14.62 28.36 -49.10
CA ALA A 50 -14.17 29.12 -50.26
C ALA A 50 -12.96 28.41 -50.91
N PRO A 51 -12.70 28.62 -52.22
CA PRO A 51 -12.21 27.56 -53.09
C PRO A 51 -10.71 27.58 -53.41
N ARG A 52 -10.28 26.38 -53.84
CA ARG A 52 -9.06 25.93 -54.54
C ARG A 52 -8.05 26.97 -55.04
N LEU A 53 -6.77 26.73 -54.69
CA LEU A 53 -5.64 26.84 -55.61
C LEU A 53 -4.53 25.79 -55.31
N ALA A 54 -4.19 25.05 -56.35
CA ALA A 54 -2.89 24.50 -56.76
C ALA A 54 -1.97 23.71 -55.78
N SER A 55 -1.70 22.47 -56.20
CA SER A 55 -0.42 21.74 -56.19
C SER A 55 0.64 22.09 -55.15
N GLY A 56 0.83 21.15 -54.21
CA GLY A 56 2.03 21.03 -53.37
C GLY A 56 2.12 19.62 -52.83
N LEU A 57 2.74 18.72 -53.59
CA LEU A 57 2.94 17.32 -53.25
C LEU A 57 4.09 17.20 -52.25
N LEU A 58 3.79 17.29 -50.95
CA LEU A 58 4.64 16.80 -49.88
C LEU A 58 3.74 16.18 -48.81
N VAL A 59 3.46 14.88 -48.97
CA VAL A 59 2.89 14.06 -47.89
C VAL A 59 4.00 13.87 -46.87
N SER A 60 4.14 14.83 -45.97
CA SER A 60 4.98 14.70 -44.79
C SER A 60 4.36 13.62 -43.91
N LEU A 61 4.95 12.41 -43.93
CA LEU A 61 4.73 11.39 -42.92
C LEU A 61 5.18 11.95 -41.57
N ALA A 62 4.28 12.63 -40.88
CA ALA A 62 4.43 12.92 -39.47
C ALA A 62 4.26 11.59 -38.71
N CYS A 63 5.34 10.82 -38.61
CA CYS A 63 5.46 9.75 -37.62
C CYS A 63 5.35 10.40 -36.23
N SER A 64 4.15 10.45 -35.68
CA SER A 64 3.96 10.70 -34.26
C SER A 64 4.56 9.50 -33.52
N ALA A 65 5.84 9.62 -33.16
CA ALA A 65 6.43 8.81 -32.11
C ALA A 65 5.73 9.18 -30.81
N ALA A 66 4.55 8.59 -30.58
CA ALA A 66 3.97 8.51 -29.26
C ALA A 66 4.96 7.68 -28.44
N ALA A 67 5.89 8.36 -27.77
CA ALA A 67 6.73 7.75 -26.76
C ALA A 67 5.77 7.06 -25.78
N LEU A 68 5.73 5.73 -25.84
CA LEU A 68 5.02 4.91 -24.89
C LEU A 68 5.74 5.10 -23.56
N ALA A 69 5.39 6.17 -22.85
CA ALA A 69 5.70 6.31 -21.45
C ALA A 69 5.06 5.11 -20.77
N GLN A 70 5.87 4.11 -20.44
CA GLN A 70 5.41 2.96 -19.70
C GLN A 70 4.80 3.50 -18.40
N PRO A 71 3.56 3.13 -18.05
CA PRO A 71 2.92 3.61 -16.84
C PRO A 71 3.84 3.29 -15.66
N VAL A 72 4.31 4.33 -14.95
CA VAL A 72 5.05 4.09 -13.71
C VAL A 72 4.08 3.39 -12.76
N PRO A 73 4.43 2.20 -12.27
CA PRO A 73 3.56 1.44 -11.38
C PRO A 73 3.18 2.33 -10.17
N PRO A 74 1.89 2.40 -9.75
CA PRO A 74 1.50 3.24 -8.63
C PRO A 74 2.22 2.84 -7.35
N ASP A 75 2.58 3.85 -6.56
CA ASP A 75 3.10 3.66 -5.22
C ASP A 75 2.01 3.14 -4.30
N LEU A 76 2.30 2.01 -3.66
CA LEU A 76 1.46 1.39 -2.65
C LEU A 76 2.17 1.47 -1.31
N TYR A 77 1.40 1.86 -0.30
CA TYR A 77 1.86 2.12 1.04
C TYR A 77 1.28 1.09 2.01
N GLY A 78 2.08 0.76 3.01
CA GLY A 78 1.68 -0.03 4.16
C GLY A 78 2.21 0.57 5.46
N ALA A 79 1.56 0.20 6.55
CA ALA A 79 1.93 0.62 7.89
C ALA A 79 1.87 -0.57 8.85
N LEU A 80 2.82 -0.62 9.77
CA LEU A 80 2.89 -1.57 10.87
C LEU A 80 2.67 -0.81 12.18
N ILE A 81 1.67 -1.24 12.94
CA ILE A 81 1.33 -0.75 14.27
C ILE A 81 1.65 -1.84 15.28
N VAL A 82 2.16 -1.41 16.43
CA VAL A 82 2.36 -2.29 17.59
C VAL A 82 1.50 -1.78 18.74
N SER A 83 0.82 -2.69 19.43
CA SER A 83 0.12 -2.39 20.67
C SER A 83 1.05 -2.54 21.87
N SER A 84 0.67 -1.95 23.00
CA SER A 84 1.41 -2.10 24.27
C SER A 84 1.45 -3.54 24.80
N THR A 85 0.69 -4.46 24.21
CA THR A 85 0.70 -5.91 24.51
C THR A 85 1.58 -6.70 23.53
N TYR A 86 2.33 -6.01 22.65
CA TYR A 86 3.18 -6.59 21.61
C TYR A 86 2.44 -7.37 20.52
N ARG A 87 1.18 -7.00 20.25
CA ARG A 87 0.47 -7.45 19.04
C ARG A 87 0.73 -6.49 17.89
N TYR A 88 0.83 -7.05 16.69
CA TYR A 88 1.17 -6.30 15.48
C TYR A 88 -0.02 -6.26 14.54
N TYR A 89 -0.29 -5.08 13.99
CA TYR A 89 -1.35 -4.82 13.02
C TYR A 89 -0.73 -4.20 11.78
N ALA A 90 -0.97 -4.81 10.62
CA ALA A 90 -0.48 -4.28 9.35
C ALA A 90 -1.66 -3.87 8.47
N SER A 91 -1.55 -2.72 7.84
CA SER A 91 -2.38 -2.32 6.71
C SER A 91 -1.51 -2.19 5.47
N ILE A 92 -2.02 -2.60 4.32
CA ILE A 92 -1.26 -2.64 3.06
C ILE A 92 -2.14 -2.19 1.89
N LEU A 93 -1.49 -1.89 0.77
CA LEU A 93 -2.13 -1.57 -0.51
C LEU A 93 -2.91 -0.24 -0.54
N TYR A 94 -2.46 0.75 0.22
CA TYR A 94 -3.05 2.10 0.19
C TYR A 94 -2.30 3.02 -0.78
N GLY A 95 -3.01 3.95 -1.43
CA GLY A 95 -2.36 4.96 -2.28
C GLY A 95 -1.60 6.05 -1.51
N THR A 96 -1.71 6.10 -0.18
CA THR A 96 -0.98 7.06 0.67
C THR A 96 -0.57 6.46 2.01
N ASP A 97 0.56 6.92 2.54
CA ASP A 97 1.05 6.55 3.88
C ASP A 97 0.02 6.86 4.98
N ALA A 98 -0.57 8.06 4.97
CA ALA A 98 -1.51 8.50 5.99
C ALA A 98 -2.76 7.60 6.07
N ALA A 99 -3.24 7.11 4.92
CA ALA A 99 -4.38 6.20 4.88
C ALA A 99 -4.02 4.81 5.43
N ALA A 100 -2.84 4.28 5.08
CA ALA A 100 -2.34 3.02 5.64
C ALA A 100 -2.23 3.13 7.17
N ARG A 101 -1.51 4.14 7.68
CA ARG A 101 -1.31 4.35 9.12
C ARG A 101 -2.63 4.46 9.87
N ARG A 102 -3.57 5.27 9.36
CA ARG A 102 -4.89 5.43 9.97
C ARG A 102 -5.64 4.10 10.05
N SER A 103 -5.66 3.33 8.96
CA SER A 103 -6.38 2.05 8.93
C SER A 103 -5.80 1.03 9.92
N ALA A 104 -4.47 0.93 10.02
CA ALA A 104 -3.85 0.00 10.96
C ALA A 104 -4.01 0.44 12.42
N LEU A 105 -4.00 1.77 12.68
CA LEU A 105 -4.28 2.30 14.02
C LEU A 105 -5.71 2.01 14.43
N THR A 106 -6.68 2.20 13.53
CA THR A 106 -8.08 1.87 13.78
C THR A 106 -8.24 0.38 14.11
N ALA A 107 -7.66 -0.52 13.31
CA ALA A 107 -7.71 -1.96 13.60
C ALA A 107 -7.13 -2.32 14.99
N CYS A 108 -5.99 -1.73 15.35
CA CYS A 108 -5.39 -1.93 16.68
C CYS A 108 -6.30 -1.45 17.81
N GLN A 109 -6.93 -0.28 17.64
CA GLN A 109 -7.83 0.30 18.66
C GLN A 109 -9.15 -0.46 18.79
N GLU A 110 -9.65 -1.04 17.70
CA GLU A 110 -10.85 -1.88 17.68
C GLU A 110 -10.60 -3.23 18.37
N ASP A 111 -9.47 -3.87 18.06
CA ASP A 111 -9.12 -5.17 18.65
C ASP A 111 -8.65 -5.04 20.11
N GLU A 112 -7.98 -3.94 20.46
CA GLU A 112 -7.40 -3.71 21.78
C GLU A 112 -7.73 -2.31 22.34
N PRO A 113 -8.98 -2.06 22.76
CA PRO A 113 -9.44 -0.74 23.21
C PRO A 113 -8.76 -0.22 24.48
N ARG A 114 -8.05 -1.09 25.21
CA ARG A 114 -7.31 -0.74 26.44
C ARG A 114 -5.80 -0.64 26.21
N ALA A 115 -5.29 -1.03 25.05
CA ALA A 115 -3.87 -0.97 24.74
C ALA A 115 -3.51 0.39 24.14
N THR A 116 -2.26 0.81 24.31
CA THR A 116 -1.73 1.94 23.55
C THR A 116 -1.22 1.43 22.20
N CYS A 117 -1.75 1.96 21.11
CA CYS A 117 -1.35 1.62 19.74
C CYS A 117 -0.40 2.68 19.19
N ALA A 118 0.78 2.24 18.72
CA ALA A 118 1.81 3.13 18.18
C ALA A 118 2.26 2.68 16.79
N VAL A 119 2.59 3.66 15.94
CA VAL A 119 3.17 3.35 14.63
C VAL A 119 4.60 2.86 14.82
N TYR A 120 4.85 1.63 14.41
CA TYR A 120 6.18 1.04 14.42
C TYR A 120 6.94 1.40 13.15
N ALA A 121 6.32 1.18 11.99
CA ALA A 121 6.95 1.47 10.70
C ALA A 121 5.93 1.81 9.61
N SER A 122 6.40 2.56 8.62
CA SER A 122 5.72 2.78 7.34
C SER A 122 6.62 2.29 6.22
N PHE A 123 6.05 1.72 5.17
CA PHE A 123 6.80 1.16 4.06
C PHE A 123 6.05 1.32 2.74
N ARG A 124 6.80 1.42 1.64
CA ARG A 124 6.26 1.73 0.29
C ARG A 124 6.85 0.79 -0.75
N ASN A 125 5.99 0.09 -1.49
CA ASN A 125 6.39 -0.91 -2.49
C ASN A 125 7.38 -1.93 -1.91
N GLN A 126 7.16 -2.34 -0.66
CA GLN A 126 8.06 -3.20 0.09
C GLN A 126 7.27 -4.19 0.95
N CYS A 127 7.95 -5.20 1.45
CA CYS A 127 7.41 -6.13 2.42
C CYS A 127 7.95 -5.83 3.82
N VAL A 128 7.14 -6.13 4.83
CA VAL A 128 7.50 -6.10 6.24
C VAL A 128 7.28 -7.49 6.84
N ALA A 129 8.14 -7.89 7.75
CA ALA A 129 8.03 -9.13 8.50
C ALA A 129 8.37 -8.90 9.96
N VAL A 130 7.69 -9.65 10.83
CA VAL A 130 7.94 -9.67 12.27
C VAL A 130 8.18 -11.11 12.69
N ALA A 131 9.36 -11.37 13.25
CA ALA A 131 9.71 -12.63 13.89
C ALA A 131 9.78 -12.43 15.40
N ALA A 132 9.39 -13.43 16.18
CA ALA A 132 9.44 -13.35 17.64
C ALA A 132 9.90 -14.66 18.28
N ASN A 133 10.54 -14.51 19.44
CA ASN A 133 10.89 -15.56 20.37
C ASN A 133 10.50 -15.10 21.79
N GLY A 134 9.36 -15.59 22.29
CA GLY A 134 8.79 -15.11 23.55
C GLY A 134 8.45 -13.62 23.49
N ALA A 135 9.08 -12.82 24.37
CA ALA A 135 8.91 -11.37 24.45
C ALA A 135 9.91 -10.58 23.58
N GLN A 136 10.81 -11.26 22.85
CA GLN A 136 11.76 -10.62 21.93
C GLN A 136 11.19 -10.65 20.51
N HIS A 137 11.15 -9.49 19.86
CA HIS A 137 10.54 -9.31 18.53
C HIS A 137 11.51 -8.57 17.62
N ILE A 138 11.71 -9.10 16.42
CA ILE A 138 12.51 -8.50 15.36
C ILE A 138 11.59 -8.11 14.21
N VAL A 139 11.63 -6.85 13.82
CA VAL A 139 10.92 -6.34 12.64
C VAL A 139 11.93 -6.07 11.54
N ALA A 140 11.63 -6.53 10.32
CA ALA A 140 12.42 -6.24 9.14
C ALA A 140 11.53 -5.68 8.03
N ILE A 141 12.03 -4.65 7.34
CA ILE A 141 11.48 -4.17 6.07
C ILE A 141 12.42 -4.66 4.98
N GLY A 142 11.89 -5.45 4.05
CA GLY A 142 12.67 -6.00 2.95
C GLY A 142 13.03 -4.92 1.92
N ASP A 143 14.11 -5.14 1.18
CA ASP A 143 14.42 -4.30 0.03
C ASP A 143 13.29 -4.35 -1.02
N LYS A 144 13.22 -3.34 -1.89
CA LYS A 144 12.16 -3.23 -2.91
C LYS A 144 12.04 -4.45 -3.85
N ALA A 145 13.12 -5.19 -4.04
CA ALA A 145 13.15 -6.38 -4.88
C ALA A 145 12.82 -7.67 -4.11
N TRP A 146 12.61 -7.60 -2.80
CA TRP A 146 12.31 -8.76 -1.99
C TRP A 146 10.81 -9.02 -1.98
N ASP A 147 10.47 -10.29 -2.08
CA ASP A 147 9.11 -10.77 -1.86
C ASP A 147 8.83 -10.99 -0.37
N ARG A 148 7.59 -11.44 -0.11
CA ARG A 148 7.12 -11.77 1.23
C ARG A 148 7.99 -12.83 1.90
N GLN A 149 8.33 -13.89 1.18
CA GLN A 149 9.07 -15.03 1.71
C GLN A 149 10.48 -14.62 2.12
N ARG A 150 11.22 -13.99 1.22
CA ARG A 150 12.59 -13.52 1.48
C ARG A 150 12.66 -12.54 2.65
N THR A 151 11.67 -11.66 2.78
CA THR A 151 11.59 -10.73 3.91
C THR A 151 11.30 -11.46 5.22
N GLY A 152 10.43 -12.47 5.18
CA GLY A 152 10.13 -13.35 6.33
C GLY A 152 11.34 -14.16 6.78
N ASP A 153 12.03 -14.81 5.84
CA ASP A 153 13.22 -15.62 6.11
C ASP A 153 14.35 -14.76 6.70
N TYR A 154 14.52 -13.54 6.19
CA TYR A 154 15.48 -12.59 6.74
C TYR A 154 15.14 -12.18 8.17
N SER A 155 13.89 -11.83 8.46
CA SER A 155 13.44 -11.50 9.82
C SER A 155 13.62 -12.68 10.79
N LEU A 156 13.33 -13.90 10.33
CA LEU A 156 13.58 -15.13 11.09
C LEU A 156 15.06 -15.37 11.34
N GLY A 157 15.92 -15.18 10.34
CA GLY A 157 17.37 -15.28 10.49
C GLY A 157 17.89 -14.32 11.57
N LEU A 158 17.54 -13.04 11.46
CA LEU A 158 17.91 -12.03 12.45
C LEU A 158 17.41 -12.37 13.86
N CYS A 159 16.18 -12.86 13.98
CA CYS A 159 15.66 -13.31 15.27
C CYS A 159 16.48 -14.46 15.84
N ARG A 160 16.85 -15.45 15.02
CA ARG A 160 17.64 -16.61 15.46
C ARG A 160 19.03 -16.20 15.91
N ASP A 161 19.65 -15.28 15.17
CA ASP A 161 20.98 -14.77 15.48
C ASP A 161 21.00 -13.98 16.80
N GLN A 162 19.91 -13.28 17.13
CA GLN A 162 19.83 -12.44 18.34
C GLN A 162 19.25 -13.15 19.56
N THR A 163 18.37 -14.13 19.37
CA THR A 163 17.55 -14.70 20.46
C THR A 163 17.64 -16.23 20.58
N GLY A 164 18.29 -16.90 19.62
CA GLY A 164 18.36 -18.36 19.54
C GLY A 164 17.27 -19.00 18.68
N SER A 165 17.24 -20.34 18.65
CA SER A 165 16.48 -21.12 17.65
C SER A 165 14.95 -21.12 17.80
N GLY A 166 14.39 -20.49 18.83
CA GLY A 166 12.95 -20.49 19.15
C GLY A 166 12.07 -19.54 18.32
N CYS A 167 12.65 -18.90 17.30
CA CYS A 167 11.96 -17.87 16.52
C CYS A 167 10.86 -18.41 15.59
N ARG A 168 9.74 -17.71 15.58
CA ARG A 168 8.63 -17.92 14.64
C ARG A 168 8.23 -16.61 13.97
N LEU A 169 7.70 -16.71 12.76
CA LEU A 169 7.14 -15.58 12.04
C LEU A 169 5.76 -15.26 12.64
N VAL A 170 5.57 -14.03 13.10
CA VAL A 170 4.32 -13.55 13.71
C VAL A 170 3.47 -12.82 12.69
N LEU A 171 4.10 -12.06 11.80
CA LEU A 171 3.42 -11.29 10.76
C LEU A 171 4.31 -11.18 9.53
N SER A 172 3.70 -11.20 8.35
CA SER A 172 4.35 -10.82 7.10
C SER A 172 3.33 -10.22 6.15
N ALA A 173 3.66 -9.07 5.56
CA ALA A 173 2.75 -8.33 4.69
C ALA A 173 3.53 -7.50 3.67
N CYS A 174 2.93 -7.24 2.50
CA CYS A 174 3.58 -6.49 1.42
C CYS A 174 2.68 -5.38 0.89
N SER A 175 3.25 -4.21 0.64
CA SER A 175 2.58 -3.09 -0.05
C SER A 175 3.01 -3.04 -1.51
N THR A 176 3.06 -4.18 -2.20
CA THR A 176 3.53 -4.28 -3.59
C THR A 176 2.38 -4.57 -4.56
N GLN A 177 2.57 -4.27 -5.84
CA GLN A 177 1.58 -4.63 -6.86
C GLN A 177 1.43 -6.13 -7.04
N ALA A 178 2.51 -6.90 -6.88
CA ALA A 178 2.43 -8.36 -6.87
C ALA A 178 1.43 -8.83 -5.81
N GLN A 179 1.50 -8.25 -4.60
CA GLN A 179 0.53 -8.55 -3.55
C GLN A 179 -0.90 -8.16 -3.92
N GLN A 180 -1.09 -6.99 -4.53
CA GLN A 180 -2.41 -6.54 -4.96
C GLN A 180 -3.04 -7.49 -5.97
N LEU A 181 -2.25 -8.00 -6.91
CA LEU A 181 -2.69 -8.95 -7.93
C LEU A 181 -3.04 -10.32 -7.33
N GLU A 182 -2.21 -10.82 -6.41
CA GLU A 182 -2.49 -12.05 -5.65
C GLU A 182 -3.82 -11.93 -4.89
N ASP A 183 -4.02 -10.87 -4.12
CA ASP A 183 -5.24 -10.65 -3.33
C ASP A 183 -6.49 -10.54 -4.23
N GLN A 184 -6.36 -9.95 -5.42
CA GLN A 184 -7.44 -9.88 -6.40
C GLN A 184 -7.75 -11.25 -7.00
N SER A 185 -6.73 -12.05 -7.30
CA SER A 185 -6.91 -13.39 -7.86
C SER A 185 -7.62 -14.33 -6.88
N VAL A 186 -7.27 -14.28 -5.59
CA VAL A 186 -7.90 -15.08 -4.54
C VAL A 186 -9.36 -14.67 -4.32
N ARG A 187 -9.67 -13.38 -4.41
CA ARG A 187 -11.06 -12.89 -4.32
C ARG A 187 -11.89 -13.34 -5.52
N ALA A 188 -11.34 -13.23 -6.73
CA ALA A 188 -12.02 -13.66 -7.95
C ALA A 188 -12.31 -15.17 -7.94
N ASP A 189 -11.38 -15.98 -7.46
CA ASP A 189 -11.57 -17.43 -7.30
C ASP A 189 -12.71 -17.74 -6.32
N ARG A 190 -12.70 -17.10 -5.14
CA ARG A 190 -13.74 -17.27 -4.13
C ARG A 190 -15.13 -16.87 -4.64
N ASP A 191 -15.24 -15.75 -5.34
CA ASP A 191 -16.51 -15.31 -5.94
C ASP A 191 -16.99 -16.28 -7.04
N GLY A 192 -16.04 -16.87 -7.78
CA GLY A 192 -16.30 -17.92 -8.76
C GLY A 192 -16.89 -19.19 -8.13
N VAL A 193 -16.32 -19.65 -7.01
CA VAL A 193 -16.80 -20.81 -6.25
C VAL A 193 -18.20 -20.55 -5.69
N ILE A 194 -18.43 -19.40 -5.04
CA ILE A 194 -19.75 -19.05 -4.50
C ILE A 194 -20.81 -18.99 -5.61
N ARG A 195 -20.46 -18.46 -6.79
CA ARG A 195 -21.37 -18.40 -7.93
C ARG A 195 -21.67 -19.79 -8.51
N ALA A 196 -20.67 -20.67 -8.59
CA ALA A 196 -20.84 -22.04 -9.07
C ALA A 196 -21.73 -22.85 -8.10
N ASP A 197 -21.53 -22.72 -6.79
CA ASP A 197 -22.35 -23.36 -5.77
C ASP A 197 -23.81 -22.87 -5.81
N PHE A 198 -24.01 -21.57 -6.04
CA PHE A 198 -25.35 -21.01 -6.21
C PHE A 198 -26.03 -21.54 -7.48
N GLN A 199 -25.31 -21.65 -8.59
CA GLN A 199 -25.85 -22.21 -9.84
C GLN A 199 -26.16 -23.71 -9.73
N ALA A 200 -25.34 -24.49 -9.03
CA ALA A 200 -25.56 -25.91 -8.81
C ALA A 200 -26.78 -26.18 -7.92
N ASN A 201 -27.00 -25.35 -6.89
CA ASN A 201 -28.13 -25.51 -5.96
C ASN A 201 -29.48 -24.98 -6.51
N HIS A 202 -29.45 -24.16 -7.56
CA HIS A 202 -30.66 -23.62 -8.19
C HIS A 202 -31.00 -24.23 -9.56
N ALA A 203 -30.17 -25.14 -10.07
CA ALA A 203 -30.48 -25.97 -11.23
C ALA A 203 -31.27 -27.22 -10.82
N ALA A 204 -32.49 -27.04 -10.28
CA ALA A 204 -33.42 -28.15 -10.17
C ALA A 204 -33.93 -28.53 -11.59
N PRO A 205 -33.93 -29.81 -11.99
CA PRO A 205 -34.48 -30.20 -13.27
C PRO A 205 -36.00 -29.97 -13.24
N LEU A 206 -36.51 -29.21 -14.20
CA LEU A 206 -37.93 -29.18 -14.52
C LEU A 206 -38.34 -30.61 -14.94
N VAL A 207 -38.86 -31.39 -13.99
CA VAL A 207 -39.47 -32.68 -14.26
C VAL A 207 -40.77 -32.43 -15.03
N ARG A 208 -40.81 -32.99 -16.24
CA ARG A 208 -41.96 -33.01 -17.16
C ARG A 208 -43.13 -33.82 -16.60
#